data_AF-W4K3K6-F1
#
_entry.id   AF-W4K3K6-F1
#
_cell.length_a   1.000
_cell.length_b   1.000
_cell.length_c   1.000
_cell.angle_alpha   90.00
_cell.angle_beta   90.00
_cell.angle_gamma   90.00
#
_symmetry.space_group_name_H-M   'P 1'
#
loop_
_entity.id
_entity.type
_entity.pdbx_description
1 polymer ?
#
loop_
_entity_poly.entity_id
_entity_poly.type
_entity_poly.pdbx_seq_one_letter_code
_entity_poly.pdbx_strand_id
1 'polypeptide(L)'
;MHILRSTYLPAYTSLLRAPYTSDPFPLSSPPPTTTTTTTTTTTTPPTSTITSTPTPDLPLLPSPHRETAILDAFIALKVREDVWADASELHLEREETFRDVFERVQPRARCEDLVRHYGERAGVVVLDAPGAADPSASGGGGSRTSRTRAIPFSALSVAFEPRRVALVLQPPAGERRRTIAEVPRAARDERLEVAAKRLVRELQAWIAEGGQL
;
A
#
# COMPACT_ATOMS: atom_id res chain seq x y z
N MET A 1 4.53 -1.99 -16.36
CA MET A 1 4.55 -0.86 -15.39
C MET A 1 5.90 -0.59 -14.73
N HIS A 2 6.80 -1.57 -14.54
CA HIS A 2 8.10 -1.30 -13.87
C HIS A 2 9.00 -0.28 -14.57
N ILE A 3 9.07 -0.30 -15.92
CA ILE A 3 9.87 0.65 -16.70
C ILE A 3 9.37 2.09 -16.47
N LEU A 4 8.08 2.34 -16.67
CA LEU A 4 7.48 3.67 -16.43
C LEU A 4 7.74 4.15 -15.00
N ARG A 5 7.49 3.30 -14.00
CA ARG A 5 7.77 3.69 -12.61
C ARG A 5 9.24 4.04 -12.38
N SER A 6 10.19 3.30 -12.96
CA SER A 6 11.62 3.63 -12.85
C SER A 6 12.01 4.91 -13.58
N THR A 7 11.43 5.19 -14.75
CA THR A 7 11.70 6.39 -15.55
C THR A 7 11.23 7.66 -14.84
N TYR A 8 10.05 7.61 -14.23
CA TYR A 8 9.45 8.78 -13.57
C TYR A 8 9.82 8.90 -12.08
N LEU A 9 10.49 7.90 -11.49
CA LEU A 9 10.89 7.91 -10.08
C LEU A 9 11.76 9.14 -9.72
N PRO A 10 12.80 9.53 -10.47
CA PRO A 10 13.61 10.69 -10.12
C PRO A 10 12.77 11.98 -10.04
N ALA A 11 11.91 12.21 -11.03
CA ALA A 11 11.01 13.36 -11.07
C ALA A 11 9.98 13.34 -9.92
N TYR A 12 9.46 12.16 -9.57
CA TYR A 12 8.60 12.00 -8.41
C TYR A 12 9.34 12.37 -7.12
N THR A 13 10.57 11.84 -6.94
CA THR A 13 11.36 12.08 -5.73
C THR A 13 11.78 13.53 -5.54
N SER A 14 12.03 14.28 -6.62
CA SER A 14 12.38 15.70 -6.54
C SER A 14 11.23 16.59 -6.06
N LEU A 15 9.98 16.14 -6.25
CA LEU A 15 8.78 16.88 -5.85
C LEU A 15 8.32 16.51 -4.43
N LEU A 16 8.95 15.52 -3.80
CA LEU A 16 8.68 15.18 -2.42
C LEU A 16 9.09 16.33 -1.50
N ARG A 17 8.16 16.69 -0.63
CA ARG A 17 8.44 17.71 0.37
C ARG A 17 9.30 17.12 1.48
N ALA A 18 10.45 17.72 1.76
CA ALA A 18 11.15 17.44 3.01
C ALA A 18 10.22 17.74 4.21
N PRO A 19 10.18 16.89 5.25
CA PRO A 19 11.01 15.71 5.50
C PRO A 19 10.33 14.38 5.15
N TYR A 20 9.35 14.38 4.26
CA TYR A 20 8.67 13.16 3.85
C TYR A 20 9.63 12.28 3.05
N THR A 21 9.62 10.99 3.40
CA THR A 21 10.38 9.97 2.67
C THR A 21 9.46 9.32 1.65
N SER A 22 10.05 8.74 0.61
CA SER A 22 9.37 7.87 -0.32
C SER A 22 10.14 6.57 -0.43
N ASP A 23 9.41 5.46 -0.44
CA ASP A 23 9.94 4.15 -0.81
C ASP A 23 8.81 3.41 -1.53
N PRO A 24 8.54 3.77 -2.80
CA PRO A 24 7.43 3.23 -3.57
C PRO A 24 7.70 1.80 -4.06
N PHE A 25 8.87 1.25 -3.71
CA PHE A 25 9.36 -0.08 -4.06
C PHE A 25 9.95 -0.77 -2.82
N PRO A 26 9.12 -1.22 -1.87
CA PRO A 26 9.62 -1.98 -0.74
C PRO A 26 10.38 -3.21 -1.27
N LEU A 27 11.66 -3.36 -0.88
CA LEU A 27 12.60 -4.43 -1.30
C LEU A 27 12.20 -5.85 -0.84
N SER A 28 10.91 -6.19 -0.84
CA SER A 28 10.40 -7.52 -0.47
C SER A 28 9.29 -7.94 -1.42
N SER A 29 9.58 -7.96 -2.72
CA SER A 29 9.08 -9.10 -3.50
C SER A 29 10.04 -10.25 -3.16
N PRO A 30 9.63 -11.29 -2.41
CA PRO A 30 10.41 -12.51 -2.42
C PRO A 30 10.63 -12.90 -3.90
N PRO A 31 11.83 -13.33 -4.30
CA PRO A 31 12.00 -13.93 -5.62
C PRO A 31 10.97 -15.05 -5.74
N PRO A 32 10.33 -15.25 -6.91
CA PRO A 32 9.48 -16.42 -7.09
C PRO A 32 10.31 -17.64 -6.74
N THR A 33 9.98 -18.30 -5.62
CA THR A 33 10.57 -19.56 -5.24
C THR A 33 10.19 -20.53 -6.35
N THR A 34 11.10 -20.69 -7.29
CA THR A 34 11.04 -21.71 -8.32
C THR A 34 11.07 -23.00 -7.52
N THR A 35 9.89 -23.57 -7.30
CA THR A 35 9.77 -24.87 -6.66
C THR A 35 10.31 -25.84 -7.69
N THR A 36 11.58 -26.18 -7.56
CA THR A 36 12.23 -27.23 -8.33
C THR A 36 11.64 -28.55 -7.86
N THR A 37 10.45 -28.88 -8.38
CA THR A 37 9.89 -30.22 -8.23
C THR A 37 10.74 -31.13 -9.09
N THR A 38 11.67 -31.82 -8.41
CA THR A 38 12.43 -32.92 -8.97
C THR A 38 11.47 -34.09 -9.10
N THR A 39 10.85 -34.26 -10.27
CA THR A 39 10.13 -35.49 -10.62
C THR A 39 10.53 -35.92 -12.01
N THR A 40 11.32 -36.98 -12.02
CA THR A 40 11.54 -37.94 -13.09
C THR A 40 10.35 -38.05 -14.05
N THR A 41 10.58 -37.79 -15.34
CA THR A 41 9.68 -38.22 -16.41
C THR A 41 10.47 -38.85 -17.55
N THR A 42 10.37 -40.17 -17.62
CA THR A 42 10.39 -40.92 -18.87
C THR A 42 9.25 -40.40 -19.76
N THR A 43 9.64 -40.01 -20.98
CA THR A 43 8.91 -40.16 -22.24
C THR A 43 7.57 -39.43 -22.46
N THR A 44 7.59 -38.69 -23.58
CA THR A 44 6.49 -38.17 -24.45
C THR A 44 5.77 -36.85 -24.09
N PRO A 45 5.63 -35.93 -25.07
CA PRO A 45 5.11 -34.58 -24.85
C PRO A 45 3.59 -34.50 -25.10
N PRO A 46 2.91 -33.54 -24.47
CA PRO A 46 1.79 -32.88 -25.13
C PRO A 46 2.00 -31.36 -25.25
N THR A 47 1.78 -30.90 -26.48
CA THR A 47 1.54 -29.52 -26.91
C THR A 47 0.68 -28.76 -25.90
N SER A 48 1.25 -27.73 -25.27
CA SER A 48 0.53 -26.81 -24.39
C SER A 48 0.02 -25.64 -25.23
N THR A 49 -1.27 -25.67 -25.55
CA THR A 49 -2.00 -24.53 -26.13
C THR A 49 -2.07 -23.43 -25.09
N ILE A 50 -1.44 -22.29 -25.39
CA ILE A 50 -1.48 -21.06 -24.60
C ILE A 50 -2.85 -20.43 -24.84
N THR A 51 -3.85 -20.77 -24.02
CA THR A 51 -5.11 -20.03 -23.98
C THR A 51 -4.96 -18.88 -22.99
N SER A 52 -4.30 -17.81 -23.44
CA SER A 52 -4.42 -16.49 -22.83
C SER A 52 -5.82 -15.94 -23.15
N THR A 53 -6.78 -16.16 -22.25
CA THR A 53 -8.03 -15.40 -22.27
C THR A 53 -7.71 -13.94 -21.91
N PRO A 54 -8.01 -12.96 -22.79
CA PRO A 54 -7.86 -11.55 -22.46
C PRO A 54 -9.06 -11.14 -21.62
N THR A 55 -8.87 -11.03 -20.31
CA THR A 55 -9.86 -10.39 -19.43
C THR A 55 -9.74 -8.87 -19.63
N PRO A 56 -10.78 -8.17 -20.12
CA PRO A 56 -10.75 -6.72 -20.22
C PRO A 56 -10.93 -6.09 -18.83
N ASP A 57 -10.11 -5.08 -18.53
CA ASP A 57 -10.30 -4.05 -17.50
C ASP A 57 -10.40 -4.46 -16.02
N LEU A 58 -9.36 -5.12 -15.50
CA LEU A 58 -9.05 -5.06 -14.06
C LEU A 58 -7.74 -4.30 -13.84
N PRO A 59 -7.69 -3.35 -12.88
CA PRO A 59 -6.50 -2.58 -12.62
C PRO A 59 -5.39 -3.53 -12.20
N LEU A 60 -4.19 -3.28 -12.73
CA LEU A 60 -2.92 -3.75 -12.19
C LEU A 60 -3.03 -4.15 -10.72
N LEU A 61 -2.81 -5.44 -10.43
CA LEU A 61 -2.76 -6.06 -9.09
C LEU A 61 -2.68 -4.99 -7.99
N PRO A 62 -3.71 -4.83 -7.12
CA PRO A 62 -3.67 -3.84 -6.07
C PRO A 62 -2.44 -4.11 -5.21
N SER A 63 -1.40 -3.32 -5.44
CA SER A 63 -0.20 -3.37 -4.63
C SER A 63 -0.68 -3.08 -3.21
N PRO A 64 -0.34 -3.92 -2.21
CA PRO A 64 -0.60 -3.56 -0.83
C PRO A 64 0.17 -2.29 -0.42
N HIS A 65 1.07 -1.79 -1.28
CA HIS A 65 1.79 -0.54 -1.10
C HIS A 65 1.04 0.64 -1.74
N ARG A 66 0.50 1.50 -0.90
CA ARG A 66 -0.41 2.58 -1.32
C ARG A 66 0.34 3.74 -1.98
N GLU A 67 1.58 4.02 -1.56
CA GLU A 67 2.42 5.02 -2.20
C GLU A 67 2.77 4.66 -3.66
N THR A 68 2.87 3.36 -3.99
CA THR A 68 3.05 2.92 -5.39
C THR A 68 1.89 3.37 -6.26
N ALA A 69 0.65 3.30 -5.75
CA ALA A 69 -0.52 3.78 -6.48
C ALA A 69 -0.48 5.31 -6.68
N ILE A 70 0.15 6.04 -5.77
CA ILE A 70 0.34 7.49 -5.92
C ILE A 70 1.40 7.79 -6.98
N LEU A 71 2.47 7.01 -7.06
CA LEU A 71 3.43 7.09 -8.16
C LEU A 71 2.74 6.82 -9.51
N ASP A 72 1.89 5.80 -9.59
CA ASP A 72 1.13 5.51 -10.83
C ASP A 72 0.17 6.65 -11.20
N ALA A 73 -0.52 7.23 -10.21
CA ALA A 73 -1.39 8.39 -10.44
C ALA A 73 -0.58 9.62 -10.89
N PHE A 74 0.60 9.84 -10.33
CA PHE A 74 1.52 10.89 -10.78
C PHE A 74 1.98 10.68 -12.22
N ILE A 75 2.32 9.45 -12.61
CA ILE A 75 2.71 9.12 -14.00
C ILE A 75 1.55 9.40 -14.95
N ALA A 76 0.34 8.94 -14.61
CA ALA A 76 -0.85 9.19 -15.42
C ALA A 76 -1.14 10.69 -15.56
N LEU A 77 -0.96 11.45 -14.47
CA LEU A 77 -1.09 12.90 -14.48
C LEU A 77 -0.02 13.54 -15.38
N LYS A 78 1.25 13.15 -15.26
CA LYS A 78 2.34 13.70 -16.09
C LYS A 78 2.13 13.42 -17.57
N VAL A 79 1.89 12.18 -17.94
CA VAL A 79 1.65 11.80 -19.34
C VAL A 79 0.45 12.56 -19.92
N ARG A 80 -0.60 12.77 -19.13
CA ARG A 80 -1.75 13.57 -19.59
C ARG A 80 -1.38 15.03 -19.84
N GLU A 81 -0.63 15.65 -18.94
CA GLU A 81 -0.18 17.04 -19.13
C GLU A 81 0.73 17.16 -20.35
N ASP A 82 1.67 16.21 -20.55
CA ASP A 82 2.56 16.19 -21.72
C ASP A 82 1.76 16.10 -23.03
N VAL A 83 0.78 15.19 -23.10
CA VAL A 83 -0.10 15.04 -24.27
C VAL A 83 -0.93 16.30 -24.53
N TRP A 84 -1.38 17.00 -23.48
CA TRP A 84 -2.18 18.22 -23.64
C TRP A 84 -1.34 19.42 -24.06
N ALA A 85 -0.10 19.53 -23.58
CA ALA A 85 0.84 20.55 -24.04
C ALA A 85 1.13 20.41 -25.55
N ASP A 86 1.26 19.18 -26.05
CA ASP A 86 1.48 18.92 -27.46
C ASP A 86 0.21 19.14 -28.32
N ALA A 87 -0.96 18.80 -27.78
CA ALA A 87 -2.23 18.88 -28.52
C ALA A 87 -2.85 20.30 -28.53
N SER A 88 -2.48 21.16 -27.59
CA SER A 88 -3.09 22.48 -27.42
C SER A 88 -2.05 23.54 -27.03
N GLU A 89 -1.75 24.45 -27.95
CA GLU A 89 -0.85 25.59 -27.71
C GLU A 89 -1.33 26.55 -26.60
N LEU A 90 -2.62 26.49 -26.22
CA LEU A 90 -3.21 27.28 -25.12
C LEU A 90 -3.35 26.48 -23.82
N HIS A 91 -2.73 25.30 -23.71
CA HIS A 91 -2.81 24.51 -22.48
C HIS A 91 -2.06 25.23 -21.34
N LEU A 92 -2.74 25.42 -20.21
CA LEU A 92 -2.15 25.98 -19.00
C LEU A 92 -1.94 24.84 -18.00
N GLU A 93 -0.69 24.61 -17.64
CA GLU A 93 -0.30 23.56 -16.71
C GLU A 93 -1.02 23.72 -15.37
N ARG A 94 -1.62 22.63 -14.87
CA ARG A 94 -2.33 22.63 -13.58
C ARG A 94 -1.39 22.25 -12.45
N GLU A 95 -0.44 23.12 -12.13
CA GLU A 95 0.55 22.93 -11.06
C GLU A 95 -0.08 22.55 -9.70
N GLU A 96 -1.29 23.05 -9.43
CA GLU A 96 -2.06 22.77 -8.21
C GLU A 96 -2.34 21.27 -8.02
N THR A 97 -2.54 20.51 -9.11
CA THR A 97 -2.80 19.07 -9.01
C THR A 97 -1.58 18.30 -8.56
N PHE A 98 -0.39 18.68 -9.02
CA PHE A 98 0.86 18.11 -8.53
C PHE A 98 1.09 18.49 -7.07
N ARG A 99 0.82 19.75 -6.72
CA ARG A 99 0.93 20.22 -5.33
C ARG A 99 0.07 19.39 -4.38
N ASP A 100 -1.19 19.12 -4.72
CA ASP A 100 -2.09 18.32 -3.90
C ASP A 100 -1.61 16.88 -3.72
N VAL A 101 -1.02 16.29 -4.77
CA VAL A 101 -0.40 14.97 -4.71
C VAL A 101 0.68 14.94 -3.63
N PHE A 102 1.59 15.92 -3.60
CA PHE A 102 2.73 15.91 -2.67
C PHE A 102 2.44 16.54 -1.30
N GLU A 103 1.41 17.39 -1.17
CA GLU A 103 1.04 18.00 0.12
C GLU A 103 0.10 17.13 0.95
N ARG A 104 -0.75 16.31 0.32
CA ARG A 104 -1.80 15.55 1.00
C ARG A 104 -1.84 14.07 0.65
N VAL A 105 -1.83 13.73 -0.64
CA VAL A 105 -2.09 12.34 -1.08
C VAL A 105 -0.90 11.43 -0.81
N GLN A 106 0.30 11.85 -1.21
CA GLN A 106 1.55 11.12 -1.00
C GLN A 106 1.87 10.94 0.49
N PRO A 107 1.83 11.99 1.34
CA PRO A 107 2.15 11.83 2.76
C PRO A 107 1.17 10.91 3.48
N ARG A 108 -0.12 10.95 3.09
CA ARG A 108 -1.14 10.02 3.58
C ARG A 108 -0.81 8.58 3.20
N ALA A 109 -0.62 8.30 1.91
CA ALA A 109 -0.33 6.95 1.42
C ALA A 109 0.97 6.39 2.04
N ARG A 110 2.01 7.23 2.12
CA ARG A 110 3.27 6.89 2.77
C ARG A 110 3.09 6.55 4.24
N CYS A 111 2.29 7.34 4.97
CA CYS A 111 2.00 7.06 6.37
C CYS A 111 1.26 5.73 6.54
N GLU A 112 0.32 5.39 5.64
CA GLU A 112 -0.37 4.09 5.64
C GLU A 112 0.62 2.93 5.45
N ASP A 113 1.55 3.06 4.51
CA ASP A 113 2.59 2.04 4.28
C ASP A 113 3.55 1.88 5.46
N LEU A 114 3.90 2.97 6.14
CA LEU A 114 4.70 2.94 7.36
C LEU A 114 3.94 2.28 8.52
N VAL A 115 2.65 2.58 8.68
CA VAL A 115 1.79 1.91 9.67
C VAL A 115 1.71 0.42 9.40
N ARG A 116 1.61 0.00 8.13
CA ARG A 116 1.70 -1.40 7.74
C ARG A 116 3.04 -2.02 8.17
N HIS A 117 4.16 -1.42 7.78
CA HIS A 117 5.49 -1.95 8.07
C HIS A 117 5.74 -2.09 9.58
N TYR A 118 5.43 -1.05 10.37
CA TYR A 118 5.61 -1.10 11.82
C TYR A 118 4.55 -1.98 12.51
N GLY A 119 3.32 -2.01 12.00
CA GLY A 119 2.22 -2.82 12.51
C GLY A 119 2.39 -4.32 12.28
N GLU A 120 2.90 -4.73 11.11
CA GLU A 120 3.29 -6.10 10.80
C GLU A 120 4.40 -6.57 11.75
N ARG A 121 5.45 -5.76 11.93
CA ARG A 121 6.54 -6.04 12.89
C ARG A 121 6.06 -6.15 14.34
N ALA A 122 5.01 -5.41 14.68
CA ALA A 122 4.37 -5.44 15.99
C ALA A 122 3.31 -6.56 16.14
N GLY A 123 2.99 -7.29 15.06
CA GLY A 123 1.98 -8.36 15.06
C GLY A 123 0.54 -7.87 15.21
N VAL A 124 0.26 -6.58 14.96
CA VAL A 124 -1.09 -5.98 15.07
C VAL A 124 -1.78 -5.74 13.73
N VAL A 125 -1.03 -5.79 12.63
CA VAL A 125 -1.56 -5.65 11.26
C VAL A 125 -1.16 -6.87 10.44
N VAL A 126 -2.10 -7.37 9.63
CA VAL A 126 -1.87 -8.46 8.67
C VAL A 126 -2.24 -8.03 7.25
N LEU A 127 -1.55 -8.55 6.26
CA LEU A 127 -1.96 -8.44 4.86
C LEU A 127 -3.10 -9.42 4.59
N ASP A 128 -4.16 -8.97 3.94
CA ASP A 128 -5.16 -9.89 3.40
C ASP A 128 -4.50 -10.76 2.34
N ALA A 129 -4.35 -12.06 2.63
CA ALA A 129 -3.92 -13.01 1.64
C ALA A 129 -5.09 -13.22 0.65
N PRO A 130 -4.93 -12.90 -0.66
CA PRO A 130 -5.93 -13.24 -1.65
C PRO A 130 -5.92 -14.76 -1.81
N GLY A 131 -6.91 -15.44 -1.22
CA GLY A 131 -7.08 -16.90 -1.34
C GLY A 131 -7.35 -17.67 -0.05
N ALA A 132 -7.37 -17.03 1.12
CA ALA A 132 -7.77 -17.70 2.38
C ALA A 132 -9.30 -17.76 2.53
N ALA A 133 -9.99 -18.25 1.49
CA ALA A 133 -11.38 -18.68 1.56
C ALA A 133 -11.43 -20.20 1.74
N ASP A 134 -10.80 -20.72 2.81
CA ASP A 134 -11.16 -22.00 3.42
C ASP A 134 -10.43 -22.19 4.76
N PRO A 135 -11.12 -22.14 5.92
CA PRO A 135 -10.51 -22.35 7.23
C PRO A 135 -10.19 -23.83 7.57
N SER A 136 -10.28 -24.76 6.60
CA SER A 136 -10.21 -26.21 6.89
C SER A 136 -8.95 -26.94 6.41
N ALA A 137 -7.95 -26.28 5.83
CA ALA A 137 -6.75 -26.97 5.35
C ALA A 137 -5.44 -26.17 5.57
N SER A 138 -4.79 -26.39 6.73
CA SER A 138 -3.34 -26.62 6.83
C SER A 138 -2.87 -26.57 8.28
N GLY A 139 -2.67 -27.75 8.87
CA GLY A 139 -1.79 -27.90 10.02
C GLY A 139 -0.33 -27.83 9.55
N GLY A 140 0.48 -26.99 10.21
CA GLY A 140 1.91 -26.92 9.89
C GLY A 140 2.67 -25.73 10.47
N GLY A 141 2.79 -25.66 11.80
CA GLY A 141 3.96 -25.14 12.52
C GLY A 141 4.48 -23.72 12.23
N GLY A 142 4.03 -22.74 13.01
CA GLY A 142 4.68 -21.43 13.11
C GLY A 142 4.07 -20.51 14.18
N SER A 143 4.64 -20.54 15.38
CA SER A 143 4.45 -19.62 16.53
C SER A 143 3.07 -19.50 17.20
N ARG A 144 2.95 -20.15 18.36
CA ARG A 144 1.89 -19.97 19.38
C ARG A 144 2.07 -18.67 20.20
N THR A 145 2.33 -17.53 19.58
CA THR A 145 2.43 -16.24 20.31
C THR A 145 1.15 -15.44 20.06
N SER A 146 0.22 -15.57 21.00
CA SER A 146 -1.05 -14.83 21.15
C SER A 146 -2.01 -14.80 19.95
N ARG A 147 -3.29 -15.09 20.22
CA ARG A 147 -4.42 -14.63 19.40
C ARG A 147 -4.54 -13.10 19.49
N THR A 148 -3.47 -12.38 19.15
CA THR A 148 -3.52 -10.94 18.98
C THR A 148 -4.51 -10.70 17.85
N ARG A 149 -5.55 -9.93 18.14
CA ARG A 149 -6.61 -9.56 17.21
C ARG A 149 -6.04 -8.64 16.15
N ALA A 150 -5.25 -9.21 15.24
CA ALA A 150 -4.63 -8.46 14.18
C ALA A 150 -5.68 -7.94 13.22
N ILE A 151 -5.50 -6.70 12.77
CA ILE A 151 -6.42 -6.02 11.87
C ILE A 151 -5.91 -6.17 10.44
N PRO A 152 -6.76 -6.55 9.48
CA PRO A 152 -6.36 -6.57 8.08
C PRO A 152 -6.02 -5.17 7.58
N PHE A 153 -4.91 -5.04 6.86
CA PHE A 153 -4.42 -3.75 6.36
C PHE A 153 -5.41 -3.09 5.39
N SER A 154 -6.19 -3.87 4.65
CA SER A 154 -7.25 -3.38 3.77
C SER A 154 -8.33 -2.59 4.50
N ALA A 155 -8.62 -2.97 5.76
CA ALA A 155 -9.61 -2.31 6.60
C ALA A 155 -9.05 -1.04 7.28
N LEU A 156 -7.75 -0.76 7.18
CA LEU A 156 -7.14 0.42 7.80
C LEU A 156 -6.99 1.55 6.78
N SER A 157 -7.23 2.79 7.19
CA SER A 157 -6.82 3.98 6.43
C SER A 157 -6.38 5.08 7.37
N VAL A 158 -5.48 5.93 6.90
CA VAL A 158 -5.01 7.10 7.63
C VAL A 158 -5.79 8.33 7.17
N ALA A 159 -6.38 9.03 8.12
CA ALA A 159 -6.81 10.41 7.94
C ALA A 159 -5.63 11.32 8.30
N PHE A 160 -5.03 11.94 7.27
CA PHE A 160 -3.85 12.78 7.39
C PHE A 160 -4.25 14.26 7.35
N GLU A 161 -3.98 14.98 8.44
CA GLU A 161 -4.22 16.41 8.56
C GLU A 161 -2.95 17.17 8.99
N PRO A 162 -2.88 18.49 8.81
CA PRO A 162 -1.69 19.27 9.18
C PRO A 162 -1.31 19.16 10.65
N ARG A 163 -2.29 18.98 11.55
CA ARG A 163 -2.12 18.98 13.01
C ARG A 163 -2.41 17.64 13.68
N ARG A 164 -2.91 16.65 12.95
CA ARG A 164 -3.22 15.32 13.50
C ARG A 164 -3.10 14.25 12.44
N VAL A 165 -2.82 13.04 12.89
CA VAL A 165 -2.93 11.84 12.07
C VAL A 165 -3.80 10.86 12.83
N ALA A 166 -4.80 10.30 12.16
CA ALA A 166 -5.72 9.35 12.76
C ALA A 166 -5.78 8.06 11.93
N LEU A 167 -5.87 6.93 12.63
CA LEU A 167 -6.09 5.62 12.04
C LEU A 167 -7.58 5.30 12.09
N VAL A 168 -8.15 5.03 10.92
CA VAL A 168 -9.56 4.78 10.70
C VAL A 168 -9.76 3.33 10.30
N LEU A 169 -10.67 2.64 10.98
CA LEU A 169 -11.11 1.30 10.61
C LEU A 169 -12.32 1.40 9.68
N GLN A 170 -12.26 0.64 8.59
CA GLN A 170 -13.27 0.47 7.56
C GLN A 170 -13.68 -1.01 7.52
N PRO A 171 -14.64 -1.43 8.35
CA PRO A 171 -15.14 -2.80 8.32
C PRO A 171 -15.76 -3.16 6.96
N PRO A 172 -15.61 -4.42 6.49
CA PRO A 172 -16.05 -4.85 5.16
C PRO A 172 -17.58 -4.88 4.98
N ALA A 173 -18.35 -4.94 6.08
CA ALA A 173 -19.81 -5.11 6.06
C ALA A 173 -20.61 -3.80 5.90
N GLY A 174 -19.99 -2.70 5.44
CA GLY A 174 -20.67 -1.41 5.27
C GLY A 174 -20.99 -0.69 6.58
N GLU A 175 -20.48 -1.18 7.72
CA GLU A 175 -20.56 -0.48 8.99
C GLU A 175 -19.80 0.85 8.96
N ARG A 176 -20.17 1.76 9.87
CA ARG A 176 -19.65 3.12 9.90
C ARG A 176 -18.15 3.13 10.17
N ARG A 177 -17.40 3.85 9.32
CA ARG A 177 -15.98 4.14 9.54
C ARG A 177 -15.79 4.78 10.91
N ARG A 178 -14.83 4.29 11.69
CA ARG A 178 -14.52 4.83 13.01
C ARG A 178 -13.03 5.06 13.19
N THR A 179 -12.69 6.13 13.92
CA THR A 179 -11.31 6.40 14.33
C THR A 179 -10.98 5.51 15.53
N ILE A 180 -9.88 4.74 15.42
CA ILE A 180 -9.44 3.80 16.46
C ILE A 180 -8.14 4.24 17.15
N ALA A 181 -7.37 5.12 16.52
CA ALA A 181 -6.20 5.74 17.12
C ALA A 181 -6.03 7.14 16.53
N GLU A 182 -5.62 8.11 17.34
CA GLU A 182 -5.37 9.48 16.91
C GLU A 182 -4.14 10.02 17.63
N VAL A 183 -3.26 10.67 16.87
CA VAL A 183 -2.02 11.26 17.39
C VAL A 183 -1.91 12.70 16.88
N PRO A 184 -1.66 13.68 17.77
CA PRO A 184 -1.39 15.05 17.35
C PRO A 184 -0.03 15.13 16.64
N ARG A 185 0.05 15.95 15.60
CA ARG A 185 1.32 16.31 14.96
C ARG A 185 1.88 17.55 15.64
N ALA A 186 3.10 17.45 16.15
CA ALA A 186 3.74 18.56 16.87
C ALA A 186 4.03 19.75 15.95
N ALA A 187 4.34 19.47 14.68
CA ALA A 187 4.58 20.46 13.66
C ALA A 187 4.17 19.93 12.28
N ARG A 188 3.97 20.83 11.32
CA ARG A 188 3.58 20.48 9.93
C ARG A 188 4.64 19.62 9.24
N ASP A 189 5.89 19.74 9.66
CA ASP A 189 7.09 19.08 9.18
C ASP A 189 7.53 17.92 10.07
N GLU A 190 6.67 17.38 10.94
CA GLU A 190 7.00 16.15 11.66
C GLU A 190 7.20 14.97 10.68
N ARG A 191 8.27 14.21 10.87
CA ARG A 191 8.59 12.99 10.10
C ARG A 191 7.47 11.95 10.20
N LEU A 192 7.08 11.39 9.06
CA LEU A 192 5.98 10.41 8.98
C LEU A 192 6.25 9.14 9.78
N GLU A 193 7.52 8.75 9.92
CA GLU A 193 7.93 7.59 10.70
C GLU A 193 7.65 7.76 12.20
N VAL A 194 7.75 8.99 12.72
CA VAL A 194 7.45 9.28 14.13
C VAL A 194 5.96 9.17 14.38
N ALA A 195 5.15 9.79 13.52
CA ALA A 195 3.69 9.71 13.58
C ALA A 195 3.19 8.26 13.44
N ALA A 196 3.71 7.51 12.46
CA ALA A 196 3.33 6.11 12.23
C ALA A 196 3.68 5.20 13.42
N LYS A 197 4.86 5.36 14.03
CA LYS A 197 5.24 4.61 15.24
C LYS A 197 4.31 4.91 16.42
N ARG A 198 3.92 6.17 16.60
CA ARG A 198 2.96 6.56 17.64
C ARG A 198 1.59 5.93 17.38
N LEU A 199 1.09 6.00 16.14
CA LEU A 199 -0.18 5.37 15.76
C LEU A 199 -0.18 3.87 16.02
N VAL A 200 0.91 3.16 15.71
CA VAL A 200 1.00 1.72 15.98
C VAL A 200 1.00 1.42 17.48
N ARG A 201 1.60 2.28 18.31
CA ARG A 201 1.52 2.14 19.78
C ARG A 201 0.10 2.35 20.31
N GLU A 202 -0.59 3.38 19.84
CA GLU A 202 -1.99 3.61 20.18
C GLU A 202 -2.89 2.45 19.72
N LEU A 203 -2.63 1.91 18.52
CA LEU A 203 -3.31 0.73 18.01
C LEU A 203 -3.07 -0.50 18.90
N GLN A 204 -1.83 -0.72 19.36
CA GLN A 204 -1.51 -1.80 20.30
C GLN A 204 -2.28 -1.65 21.61
N ALA A 205 -2.35 -0.45 22.17
CA ALA A 205 -3.12 -0.16 23.38
C ALA A 205 -4.63 -0.44 23.15
N TRP A 206 -5.19 0.05 22.04
CA TRP A 206 -6.60 -0.19 21.68
C TRP A 206 -6.94 -1.67 21.54
N ILE A 207 -6.04 -2.48 20.93
CA ILE A 207 -6.21 -3.93 20.84
C ILE A 207 -6.14 -4.58 22.23
N ALA A 208 -5.21 -4.16 23.08
CA ALA A 208 -5.04 -4.67 24.43
C ALA A 208 -6.24 -4.37 25.34
N GLU A 209 -6.89 -3.21 25.13
CA GLU A 209 -8.13 -2.80 25.82
C GLU A 209 -9.38 -3.54 25.32
N GLY A 210 -9.24 -4.43 24.34
CA GLY A 210 -10.35 -5.25 23.83
C GLY A 210 -11.11 -4.62 22.66
N GLY A 211 -10.51 -3.64 21.97
CA GLY A 211 -11.08 -2.97 20.81
C GLY A 211 -11.73 -3.94 19.82
N GLN A 212 -13.02 -3.70 19.53
CA GLN A 212 -13.84 -4.63 18.78
C GLN A 212 -13.93 -4.34 17.30
N LEU A 213 -13.19 -5.05 16.43
CA LEU A 213 -13.34 -5.05 14.95
C LEU A 213 -14.78 -4.86 14.49
#